data_AF-A0D9I5-F1
#
_entry.id   AF-A0D9I5-F1
#
_cell.length_a   1.000
_cell.length_b   1.000
_cell.length_c   1.000
_cell.angle_alpha   90.00
_cell.angle_beta   90.00
_cell.angle_gamma   90.00
#
_symmetry.space_group_name_H-M   'P 1'
#
loop_
_entity.id
_entity.type
_entity.pdbx_description
1 polymer ?
#
loop_
_entity_poly.entity_id
_entity_poly.type
_entity_poly.pdbx_seq_one_letter_code
_entity_poly.pdbx_strand_id
1 'polypeptide(L)'
;MNTEYQEQDIQLERKSPQQSEDANNQLFSICFAIVYNCIWGMLFCFFRHRYCKTIAFQSRDEEECKVMNFWSLVAEIFLFTVAIYKLAIELPVYYRALGRWKNKLFEIAEKVEFVLSIIVLIGLSYAYFQFEDCQGLRTFVLVYLIVTYLVLGIYLVSLLLLITNKSNNSG
;
A
#
# COMPACT_ATOMS: atom_id res chain seq x y z
N MET A 1 13.79 -57.96 2.78
CA MET A 1 14.12 -57.00 1.71
C MET A 1 12.91 -56.10 1.51
N ASN A 2 13.14 -54.78 1.53
CA ASN A 2 12.22 -53.63 1.44
C ASN A 2 12.09 -52.82 2.73
N THR A 3 13.13 -52.02 3.02
CA THR A 3 13.11 -50.95 4.02
C THR A 3 13.73 -49.64 3.51
N GLU A 4 13.98 -49.50 2.20
CA GLU A 4 14.72 -48.35 1.63
C GLU A 4 13.84 -47.25 1.00
N TYR A 5 12.52 -47.33 1.05
CA TYR A 5 11.63 -46.36 0.36
C TYR A 5 10.89 -45.36 1.28
N GLN A 6 11.26 -45.23 2.56
CA GLN A 6 10.57 -44.31 3.49
C GLN A 6 11.41 -43.15 4.05
N GLU A 7 12.64 -42.91 3.55
CA GLU A 7 13.49 -41.82 4.08
C GLU A 7 13.50 -40.52 3.24
N GLN A 8 12.74 -40.42 2.14
CA GLN A 8 12.75 -39.21 1.30
C GLN A 8 11.58 -38.23 1.51
N ASP A 9 10.53 -38.60 2.24
CA ASP A 9 9.37 -37.70 2.47
C ASP A 9 9.44 -36.91 3.80
N ILE A 10 10.53 -37.04 4.57
CA ILE A 10 10.80 -36.24 5.77
C ILE A 10 12.16 -35.55 5.65
N GLN A 11 12.51 -35.07 4.46
CA GLN A 11 13.24 -33.81 4.39
C GLN A 11 12.20 -32.69 4.42
N LEU A 12 11.60 -32.49 5.59
CA LEU A 12 11.24 -31.14 6.00
C LEU A 12 12.54 -30.35 5.83
N GLU A 13 12.61 -29.56 4.76
CA GLU A 13 13.61 -28.52 4.61
C GLU A 13 13.71 -27.80 5.96
N ARG A 14 14.78 -28.07 6.71
CA ARG A 14 15.27 -27.11 7.69
C ARG A 14 15.66 -25.91 6.87
N LYS A 15 14.68 -25.04 6.55
CA LYS A 15 14.93 -23.70 6.05
C LYS A 15 16.00 -23.13 6.96
N SER A 16 17.09 -22.66 6.37
CA SER A 16 18.14 -22.02 7.14
C SER A 16 17.48 -20.95 8.02
N PRO A 17 17.97 -20.70 9.25
CA PRO A 17 17.41 -19.68 10.13
C PRO A 17 17.14 -18.36 9.39
N GLN A 18 18.03 -18.01 8.46
CA GLN A 18 17.94 -16.83 7.60
C GLN A 18 16.75 -16.87 6.61
N GLN A 19 16.47 -18.01 5.95
CA GLN A 19 15.27 -18.17 5.12
C GLN A 19 13.97 -18.10 5.94
N SER A 20 13.99 -18.53 7.20
CA SER A 20 12.83 -18.43 8.09
C SER A 20 12.57 -17.00 8.56
N GLU A 21 13.65 -16.23 8.77
CA GLU A 21 13.60 -14.84 9.21
C GLU A 21 13.13 -13.91 8.07
N ASP A 22 13.66 -14.09 6.86
CA ASP A 22 13.20 -13.37 5.65
C ASP A 22 11.70 -13.63 5.39
N ALA A 23 11.25 -14.86 5.61
CA ALA A 23 9.85 -15.22 5.42
C ALA A 23 8.91 -14.57 6.45
N ASN A 24 9.37 -14.42 7.70
CA ASN A 24 8.62 -13.73 8.75
C ASN A 24 8.57 -12.22 8.52
N ASN A 25 9.68 -11.64 8.07
CA ASN A 25 9.76 -10.22 7.74
C ASN A 25 8.85 -9.85 6.56
N GLN A 26 8.80 -10.70 5.53
CA GLN A 26 7.91 -10.50 4.39
C GLN A 26 6.43 -10.63 4.78
N LEU A 27 6.08 -11.60 5.63
CA LEU A 27 4.72 -11.75 6.15
C LEU A 27 4.31 -10.51 6.96
N PHE A 28 5.17 -10.04 7.85
CA PHE A 28 4.92 -8.85 8.65
C PHE A 28 4.71 -7.62 7.76
N SER A 29 5.52 -7.47 6.71
CA SER A 29 5.38 -6.39 5.72
C SER A 29 4.00 -6.41 5.03
N ILE A 30 3.54 -7.58 4.58
CA ILE A 30 2.21 -7.73 3.94
C ILE A 30 1.10 -7.37 4.92
N CYS A 31 1.14 -7.91 6.15
CA CYS A 31 0.16 -7.62 7.19
C CYS A 31 0.13 -6.13 7.55
N PHE A 32 1.30 -5.51 7.69
CA PHE A 32 1.42 -4.08 7.95
C PHE A 32 0.79 -3.27 6.81
N ALA A 33 1.08 -3.61 5.55
CA ALA A 33 0.51 -2.93 4.40
C ALA A 33 -1.03 -3.05 4.35
N ILE A 34 -1.59 -4.21 4.71
CA ILE A 34 -3.06 -4.39 4.82
C ILE A 34 -3.62 -3.44 5.88
N VAL A 35 -3.07 -3.46 7.09
CA VAL A 35 -3.55 -2.63 8.21
C VAL A 35 -3.42 -1.14 7.89
N TYR A 36 -2.28 -0.72 7.35
CA TYR A 36 -2.02 0.66 6.97
C TYR A 36 -3.04 1.18 5.95
N ASN A 37 -3.27 0.43 4.87
CA ASN A 37 -4.22 0.82 3.83
C ASN A 37 -5.66 0.82 4.34
N CYS A 38 -6.05 -0.17 5.17
CA CYS A 38 -7.37 -0.19 5.81
C CYS A 38 -7.60 1.02 6.73
N ILE A 39 -6.63 1.37 7.56
CA ILE A 39 -6.73 2.52 8.47
C ILE A 39 -6.93 3.81 7.67
N TRP A 40 -6.11 4.05 6.65
CA TRP A 40 -6.25 5.24 5.82
C TRP A 40 -7.57 5.24 5.04
N GLY A 41 -7.99 4.10 4.48
CA GLY A 41 -9.30 3.97 3.81
C GLY A 41 -10.46 4.30 4.74
N MET A 42 -10.45 3.79 5.98
CA MET A 42 -11.45 4.12 6.99
C MET A 42 -11.43 5.60 7.39
N LEU A 43 -10.24 6.21 7.49
CA LEU A 43 -10.13 7.64 7.78
C LEU A 43 -10.67 8.49 6.63
N PHE A 44 -10.35 8.16 5.37
CA PHE A 44 -10.94 8.82 4.19
C PHE A 44 -12.47 8.71 4.22
N CYS A 45 -12.99 7.50 4.44
CA CYS A 45 -14.43 7.25 4.56
C CYS A 45 -15.07 8.13 5.67
N PHE A 46 -14.46 8.16 6.86
CA PHE A 46 -14.96 8.92 8.00
C PHE A 46 -14.95 10.43 7.75
N PHE A 47 -13.82 11.00 7.31
CA PHE A 47 -13.68 12.43 7.07
C PHE A 47 -14.58 12.90 5.92
N ARG A 48 -14.66 12.11 4.83
CA ARG A 48 -15.55 12.37 3.71
C ARG A 48 -17.02 12.37 4.12
N HIS A 49 -17.45 11.35 4.88
CA HIS A 49 -18.84 11.23 5.31
C HIS A 49 -19.22 12.28 6.35
N ARG A 50 -18.33 12.61 7.30
CA ARG A 50 -18.53 13.72 8.24
C ARG A 50 -18.67 15.04 7.49
N TYR A 51 -17.85 15.26 6.47
CA TYR A 51 -17.87 16.45 5.65
C TYR A 51 -19.16 16.58 4.83
N CYS A 52 -19.62 15.51 4.16
CA CYS A 52 -20.89 15.50 3.44
C CYS A 52 -22.10 15.83 4.33
N LYS A 53 -22.11 15.38 5.59
CA LYS A 53 -23.18 15.72 6.54
C LYS A 53 -23.20 17.21 6.91
N THR A 54 -22.04 17.85 6.98
CA THR A 54 -21.93 19.28 7.32
C THR A 54 -22.38 20.17 6.15
N ILE A 55 -22.04 19.81 4.90
CA ILE A 55 -22.37 20.62 3.71
C ILE A 55 -23.86 20.56 3.34
N ALA A 56 -24.57 19.48 3.66
CA ALA A 56 -26.02 19.37 3.36
C ALA A 56 -26.88 20.50 3.98
N PHE A 57 -26.30 21.32 4.87
CA PHE A 57 -26.92 22.51 5.46
C PHE A 57 -26.51 23.86 4.83
N GLN A 58 -25.54 23.90 3.89
CA GLN A 58 -25.04 25.13 3.24
C GLN A 58 -25.01 25.00 1.71
N SER A 59 -26.07 25.49 1.04
CA SER A 59 -26.32 25.32 -0.40
C SER A 59 -25.37 26.04 -1.36
N ARG A 60 -24.37 26.80 -0.88
CA ARG A 60 -23.35 27.47 -1.74
C ARG A 60 -21.99 26.76 -1.73
N ASP A 61 -21.69 25.95 -0.72
CA ASP A 61 -20.37 25.29 -0.57
C ASP A 61 -20.30 23.91 -1.28
N GLU A 62 -21.41 23.48 -1.90
CA GLU A 62 -21.51 22.17 -2.57
C GLU A 62 -20.67 22.06 -3.84
N GLU A 63 -20.50 23.13 -4.63
CA GLU A 63 -19.78 23.04 -5.91
C GLU A 63 -18.27 23.05 -5.75
N GLU A 64 -17.74 23.88 -4.86
CA GLU A 64 -16.30 24.06 -4.66
C GLU A 64 -15.65 22.80 -4.07
N CYS A 65 -16.38 22.05 -3.24
CA CYS A 65 -15.82 20.90 -2.54
C CYS A 65 -16.08 19.55 -3.21
N LYS A 66 -16.77 19.53 -4.36
CA LYS A 66 -17.00 18.31 -5.17
C LYS A 66 -15.70 17.63 -5.59
N VAL A 67 -14.69 18.40 -6.00
CA VAL A 67 -13.42 17.85 -6.51
C VAL A 67 -12.61 17.22 -5.37
N MET A 68 -12.55 17.87 -4.21
CA MET A 68 -11.91 17.31 -3.01
C MET A 68 -12.60 16.01 -2.57
N ASN A 69 -13.94 16.01 -2.55
CA ASN A 69 -14.74 14.82 -2.22
C ASN A 69 -14.50 13.68 -3.22
N PHE A 70 -14.42 13.99 -4.52
CA PHE A 70 -14.14 13.02 -5.57
C PHE A 70 -12.77 12.36 -5.39
N TRP A 71 -11.70 13.14 -5.28
CA TRP A 71 -10.36 12.60 -5.08
C TRP A 71 -10.19 11.85 -3.75
N SER A 72 -10.91 12.30 -2.70
CA SER A 72 -10.99 11.57 -1.43
C SER A 72 -11.68 10.21 -1.58
N LEU A 73 -12.74 10.12 -2.38
CA LEU A 73 -13.40 8.84 -2.70
C LEU A 73 -12.50 7.94 -3.54
N VAL A 74 -11.79 8.48 -4.54
CA VAL A 74 -10.83 7.72 -5.36
C VAL A 74 -9.73 7.14 -4.47
N ALA A 75 -9.19 7.94 -3.54
CA ALA A 75 -8.21 7.49 -2.57
C ALA A 75 -8.77 6.38 -1.65
N GLU A 76 -9.98 6.56 -1.11
CA GLU A 76 -10.67 5.55 -0.30
C GLU A 76 -10.77 4.20 -1.03
N ILE A 77 -11.31 4.20 -2.26
CA ILE A 77 -11.48 2.99 -3.07
C ILE A 77 -10.13 2.36 -3.37
N PHE A 78 -9.14 3.16 -3.74
CA PHE A 78 -7.79 2.69 -4.03
C PHE A 78 -7.17 1.97 -2.83
N LEU A 79 -7.19 2.61 -1.64
CA LEU A 79 -6.63 2.06 -0.42
C LEU A 79 -7.31 0.74 -0.02
N PHE A 80 -8.64 0.67 -0.08
CA PHE A 80 -9.35 -0.59 0.19
C PHE A 80 -9.05 -1.66 -0.86
N THR A 81 -8.93 -1.28 -2.14
CA THR A 81 -8.58 -2.23 -3.21
C THR A 81 -7.21 -2.84 -2.98
N VAL A 82 -6.21 -2.03 -2.60
CA VAL A 82 -4.86 -2.51 -2.24
C VAL A 82 -4.93 -3.44 -1.03
N ALA A 83 -5.65 -3.05 0.03
CA ALA A 83 -5.80 -3.89 1.22
C ALA A 83 -6.46 -5.24 0.91
N ILE A 84 -7.54 -5.25 0.11
CA ILE A 84 -8.25 -6.47 -0.30
C ILE A 84 -7.35 -7.33 -1.20
N TYR A 85 -6.65 -6.73 -2.15
CA TYR A 85 -5.69 -7.45 -3.00
C TYR A 85 -4.62 -8.15 -2.15
N LYS A 86 -4.03 -7.44 -1.19
CA LYS A 86 -3.02 -7.99 -0.28
C LYS A 86 -3.59 -9.09 0.61
N LEU A 87 -4.80 -8.93 1.14
CA LEU A 87 -5.43 -9.89 2.04
C LEU A 87 -5.97 -11.14 1.33
N ALA A 88 -6.63 -10.99 0.18
CA ALA A 88 -7.37 -12.06 -0.49
C ALA A 88 -6.55 -12.79 -1.55
N ILE A 89 -5.50 -12.15 -2.08
CA ILE A 89 -4.69 -12.71 -3.17
C ILE A 89 -3.24 -12.87 -2.71
N GLU A 90 -2.57 -11.79 -2.31
CA GLU A 90 -1.14 -11.82 -2.00
C GLU A 90 -0.83 -12.73 -0.80
N LEU A 91 -1.57 -12.57 0.31
CA LEU A 91 -1.39 -13.36 1.53
C LEU A 91 -1.67 -14.86 1.32
N PRO A 92 -2.79 -15.32 0.72
CA PRO A 92 -3.02 -16.75 0.52
C PRO A 92 -2.04 -17.38 -0.48
N VAL A 93 -1.66 -16.66 -1.54
CA VAL A 93 -0.63 -17.12 -2.48
C VAL A 93 0.75 -17.14 -1.82
N TYR A 94 1.03 -16.20 -0.91
CA TYR A 94 2.22 -16.22 -0.07
C TYR A 94 2.30 -17.55 0.73
N TYR A 95 1.23 -17.93 1.40
CA TYR A 95 1.14 -19.16 2.20
C TYR A 95 1.09 -20.47 1.39
N ARG A 96 0.49 -20.47 0.18
CA ARG A 96 0.20 -21.73 -0.55
C ARG A 96 1.12 -22.05 -1.72
N ALA A 97 1.79 -21.07 -2.34
CA ALA A 97 2.49 -21.28 -3.60
C ALA A 97 4.03 -21.17 -3.47
N LEU A 98 4.73 -22.22 -3.91
CA LEU A 98 6.16 -22.25 -4.21
C LEU A 98 6.33 -22.21 -5.74
N GLY A 99 6.84 -21.12 -6.33
CA GLY A 99 7.09 -21.09 -7.78
C GLY A 99 7.51 -19.74 -8.37
N ARG A 100 8.33 -19.75 -9.43
CA ARG A 100 8.92 -18.54 -10.07
C ARG A 100 7.89 -17.58 -10.69
N TRP A 101 6.71 -18.07 -11.09
CA TRP A 101 5.65 -17.25 -11.69
C TRP A 101 4.96 -16.31 -10.68
N LYS A 102 4.94 -16.70 -9.40
CA LYS A 102 4.44 -15.89 -8.28
C LYS A 102 5.17 -14.55 -8.16
N ASN A 103 6.50 -14.59 -8.27
CA ASN A 103 7.34 -13.41 -8.09
C ASN A 103 7.12 -12.38 -9.22
N LYS A 104 6.97 -12.84 -10.48
CA LYS A 104 6.72 -11.93 -11.61
C LYS A 104 5.34 -11.26 -11.54
N LEU A 105 4.30 -11.99 -11.12
CA LEU A 105 2.95 -11.45 -10.98
C LEU A 105 2.92 -10.35 -9.90
N PHE A 106 3.53 -10.60 -8.75
CA PHE A 106 3.60 -9.63 -7.66
C PHE A 106 4.46 -8.42 -8.01
N GLU A 107 5.58 -8.62 -8.70
CA GLU A 107 6.41 -7.50 -9.18
C GLU A 107 5.63 -6.57 -10.13
N ILE A 108 4.78 -7.14 -11.00
CA ILE A 108 3.91 -6.32 -11.88
C ILE A 108 2.84 -5.62 -11.06
N ALA A 109 2.19 -6.31 -10.13
CA ALA A 109 1.15 -5.73 -9.28
C ALA A 109 1.70 -4.58 -8.43
N GLU A 110 2.89 -4.71 -7.85
CA GLU A 110 3.59 -3.65 -7.10
C GLU A 110 3.87 -2.43 -7.98
N LYS A 111 4.30 -2.62 -9.23
CA LYS A 111 4.51 -1.52 -10.18
C LYS A 111 3.21 -0.79 -10.52
N VAL A 112 2.12 -1.54 -10.72
CA VAL A 112 0.79 -0.97 -10.99
C VAL A 112 0.28 -0.21 -9.75
N GLU A 113 0.42 -0.77 -8.55
CA GLU A 113 0.10 -0.14 -7.28
C GLU A 113 0.86 1.20 -7.11
N PHE A 114 2.15 1.21 -7.43
CA PHE A 114 2.98 2.41 -7.37
C PHE A 114 2.50 3.49 -8.35
N VAL A 115 2.22 3.13 -9.61
CA VAL A 115 1.72 4.09 -10.62
C VAL A 115 0.36 4.66 -10.20
N LEU A 116 -0.56 3.82 -9.73
CA LEU A 116 -1.87 4.27 -9.25
C LEU A 116 -1.74 5.17 -8.01
N SER A 117 -0.82 4.86 -7.10
CA SER A 117 -0.51 5.72 -5.95
C SER A 117 -0.06 7.11 -6.38
N ILE A 118 0.78 7.22 -7.42
CA ILE A 118 1.20 8.51 -7.97
C ILE A 118 0.00 9.29 -8.51
N ILE A 119 -0.89 8.64 -9.27
CA ILE A 119 -2.09 9.29 -9.84
C ILE A 119 -2.98 9.83 -8.71
N VAL A 120 -3.22 9.03 -7.66
CA VAL A 120 -4.02 9.44 -6.49
C VAL A 120 -3.36 10.61 -5.77
N LEU A 121 -2.04 10.58 -5.57
CA LEU A 121 -1.30 11.67 -4.91
C LEU A 121 -1.35 12.98 -5.70
N ILE A 122 -1.19 12.92 -7.03
CA ILE A 122 -1.32 14.10 -7.90
C ILE A 122 -2.75 14.67 -7.79
N GLY A 123 -3.77 13.81 -7.86
CA GLY A 123 -5.16 14.22 -7.76
C GLY A 123 -5.51 14.86 -6.41
N LEU A 124 -5.08 14.26 -5.31
CA LEU A 124 -5.26 14.82 -3.96
C LEU A 124 -4.49 16.13 -3.77
N SER A 125 -3.28 16.24 -4.31
CA SER A 125 -2.49 17.47 -4.25
C SER A 125 -3.16 18.59 -5.05
N TYR A 126 -3.63 18.28 -6.26
CA TYR A 126 -4.40 19.21 -7.06
C TYR A 126 -5.66 19.69 -6.32
N ALA A 127 -6.43 18.76 -5.73
CA ALA A 127 -7.60 19.10 -4.94
C ALA A 127 -7.26 19.96 -3.71
N TYR A 128 -6.13 19.69 -3.05
CA TYR A 128 -5.66 20.47 -1.90
C TYR A 128 -5.33 21.93 -2.24
N PHE A 129 -4.71 22.18 -3.40
CA PHE A 129 -4.29 23.52 -3.81
C PHE A 129 -5.41 24.38 -4.40
N GLN A 130 -6.42 23.76 -5.01
CA GLN A 130 -7.46 24.51 -5.74
C GLN A 130 -8.67 24.92 -4.88
N PHE A 131 -8.93 24.26 -3.76
CA PHE A 131 -10.19 24.42 -3.02
C PHE A 131 -9.93 24.70 -1.54
N GLU A 132 -9.90 25.99 -1.19
CA GLU A 132 -9.48 26.44 0.15
C GLU A 132 -10.56 26.27 1.22
N ASP A 133 -11.82 26.31 0.81
CA ASP A 133 -13.00 26.40 1.67
C ASP A 133 -13.37 25.08 2.36
N CYS A 134 -12.82 23.95 1.90
CA CYS A 134 -13.09 22.62 2.45
C CYS A 134 -12.20 22.28 3.68
N GLN A 135 -12.03 23.20 4.64
CA GLN A 135 -10.96 23.17 5.67
C GLN A 135 -10.76 21.82 6.40
N GLY A 136 -11.83 21.16 6.83
CA GLY A 136 -11.73 19.88 7.57
C GLY A 136 -11.19 18.74 6.70
N LEU A 137 -11.73 18.56 5.50
CA LEU A 137 -11.29 17.54 4.55
C LEU A 137 -9.91 17.88 3.96
N ARG A 138 -9.66 19.16 3.67
CA ARG A 138 -8.38 19.69 3.19
C ARG A 138 -7.24 19.44 4.19
N THR A 139 -7.48 19.68 5.47
CA THR A 139 -6.48 19.43 6.53
C THR A 139 -6.15 17.94 6.63
N PHE A 140 -7.17 17.07 6.59
CA PHE A 140 -6.96 15.63 6.58
C PHE A 140 -6.16 15.16 5.35
N VAL A 141 -6.52 15.65 4.15
CA VAL A 141 -5.79 15.37 2.92
C VAL A 141 -4.33 15.85 3.01
N LEU A 142 -4.08 17.02 3.59
CA LEU A 142 -2.72 17.50 3.84
C LEU A 142 -1.91 16.54 4.73
N VAL A 143 -2.49 16.08 5.83
CA VAL A 143 -1.83 15.12 6.74
C VAL A 143 -1.50 13.82 6.00
N TYR A 144 -2.44 13.30 5.21
CA TYR A 144 -2.19 12.14 4.37
C TYR A 144 -1.04 12.39 3.38
N LEU A 145 -1.08 13.49 2.64
CA LEU A 145 -0.04 13.85 1.68
C LEU A 145 1.34 13.94 2.34
N ILE A 146 1.45 14.62 3.49
CA ILE A 146 2.72 14.73 4.23
C ILE A 146 3.24 13.34 4.61
N VAL A 147 2.40 12.49 5.22
CA VAL A 147 2.80 11.15 5.64
C VAL A 147 3.23 10.31 4.43
N THR A 148 2.46 10.32 3.36
CA THR A 148 2.76 9.52 2.16
C THR A 148 4.01 10.03 1.43
N TYR A 149 4.21 11.34 1.31
CA TYR A 149 5.43 11.90 0.73
C TYR A 149 6.67 11.64 1.58
N LEU A 150 6.55 11.63 2.91
CA LEU A 150 7.66 11.23 3.79
C LEU A 150 8.04 9.77 3.58
N VAL A 151 7.05 8.86 3.52
CA VAL A 151 7.30 7.44 3.24
C VAL A 151 7.95 7.24 1.87
N LEU A 152 7.45 7.94 0.85
CA LEU A 152 8.03 7.88 -0.50
C LEU A 152 9.45 8.47 -0.55
N GLY A 153 9.70 9.55 0.18
CA GLY A 153 11.02 10.14 0.34
C GLY A 153 12.01 9.18 0.98
N ILE A 154 11.63 8.52 2.08
CA ILE A 154 12.44 7.49 2.74
C ILE A 154 12.74 6.34 1.75
N TYR A 155 11.72 5.86 1.03
CA TYR A 155 11.88 4.81 0.03
C TYR A 155 12.88 5.19 -1.07
N LEU A 156 12.79 6.41 -1.61
CA LEU A 156 13.71 6.91 -2.63
C LEU A 156 15.15 7.01 -2.09
N VAL A 157 15.33 7.51 -0.86
CA VAL A 157 16.65 7.58 -0.22
C VAL A 157 17.23 6.17 -0.02
N SER A 158 16.44 5.22 0.47
CA SER A 158 16.86 3.82 0.60
C SER A 158 17.27 3.20 -0.74
N LEU A 159 16.52 3.47 -1.81
CA LEU A 159 16.83 2.99 -3.16
C LEU A 159 18.16 3.57 -3.69
N LEU A 160 18.40 4.87 -3.50
CA LEU A 160 19.65 5.54 -3.88
C LEU A 160 20.85 4.97 -3.13
N LEU A 161 20.73 4.72 -1.82
CA LEU A 161 21.78 4.11 -1.02
C LEU A 161 22.11 2.69 -1.51
N LEU A 162 21.10 1.90 -1.87
CA LEU A 162 21.30 0.55 -2.41
C LEU A 162 22.05 0.57 -3.76
N ILE A 163 21.67 1.47 -4.67
CA ILE A 163 22.35 1.63 -5.96
C ILE A 163 23.81 2.05 -5.75
N THR A 164 24.05 3.02 -4.87
CA THR A 164 25.39 3.56 -4.59
C THR A 164 26.30 2.50 -3.95
N ASN A 165 25.79 1.73 -2.97
CA ASN A 165 26.56 0.66 -2.33
C ASN A 165 26.85 -0.52 -3.27
N LYS A 166 25.92 -0.85 -4.17
CA LYS A 166 26.16 -1.87 -5.21
C LYS A 166 27.30 -1.46 -6.15
N SER A 167 27.37 -0.17 -6.50
CA SER A 167 28.45 0.37 -7.32
C SER A 167 29.80 0.28 -6.62
N ASN A 168 29.86 0.51 -5.30
CA ASN A 168 31.11 0.47 -4.54
C ASN A 168 31.64 -0.95 -4.26
N ASN A 169 30.76 -1.96 -4.19
CA ASN A 169 31.16 -3.36 -3.96
C ASN A 169 31.49 -4.15 -5.25
N SER A 170 31.40 -3.51 -6.42
CA SER A 170 31.65 -4.15 -7.72
C SER A 170 32.98 -3.72 -8.36
N GLY A 171 33.83 -2.97 -7.65
CA GLY A 171 35.17 -2.54 -8.06
C GLY A 171 36.23 -3.05 -7.10
#